data_AF-A0A965G7P6-F1
#
_entry.id   AF-A0A965G7P6-F1
#
_cell.length_a   1.000
_cell.length_b   1.000
_cell.length_c   1.000
_cell.angle_alpha   90.00
_cell.angle_beta   90.00
_cell.angle_gamma   90.00
#
_symmetry.space_group_name_H-M   'P 1'
#
loop_
_entity.id
_entity.type
_entity.pdbx_description
1 polymer ?
#
loop_
_entity_poly.entity_id
_entity_poly.type
_entity_poly.pdbx_seq_one_letter_code
_entity_poly.pdbx_strand_id
1 'polypeptide(L)'
;MPKDIGVDWKMVESEYLKGTRPSEIARLFRLNPRTLKTRMTRGGWVAKRLSLIEAVEAKETAKSIQTLSSRASGYLERVVKEVDKGLDVLSTSMPGTPKEVDQHFEALGKIDKIARPALGLSDNANGTKGGIVNIAVLQQVAEPVVVKNCQDS
;
A
#
# COMPACT_ATOMS: atom_id res chain seq x y z
N MET A 1 -5.31 -53.80 3.99
CA MET A 1 -4.80 -52.58 4.66
C MET A 1 -3.54 -52.13 3.93
N PRO A 2 -3.35 -50.84 3.58
CA PRO A 2 -2.14 -50.42 2.86
C PRO A 2 -0.94 -50.54 3.80
N LYS A 3 0.14 -51.16 3.33
CA LYS A 3 1.39 -51.35 4.09
C LYS A 3 1.96 -49.98 4.47
N ASP A 4 2.24 -49.77 5.76
CA ASP A 4 3.03 -48.64 6.24
C ASP A 4 4.47 -48.83 5.74
N ILE A 5 4.73 -48.30 4.55
CA ILE A 5 6.07 -47.94 4.11
C ILE A 5 6.44 -46.84 5.10
N GLY A 6 7.42 -47.05 5.99
CA GLY A 6 7.83 -46.13 7.07
C GLY A 6 8.37 -44.77 6.57
N VAL A 7 7.53 -44.06 5.83
CA VAL A 7 7.79 -42.82 5.11
C VAL A 7 7.13 -41.71 5.91
N ASP A 8 7.93 -40.76 6.35
CA ASP A 8 7.40 -39.53 6.93
C ASP A 8 6.80 -38.64 5.84
N TRP A 9 5.52 -38.85 5.59
CA TRP A 9 4.76 -38.07 4.60
C TRP A 9 4.67 -36.58 4.94
N LYS A 10 4.84 -36.18 6.22
CA LYS A 10 4.84 -34.76 6.59
C LYS A 10 6.14 -34.10 6.14
N MET A 11 7.27 -34.79 6.28
CA MET A 11 8.56 -34.31 5.78
C MET A 11 8.53 -34.18 4.25
N VAL A 12 7.99 -35.19 3.55
CA VAL A 12 7.82 -35.18 2.09
C VAL A 12 6.93 -34.02 1.62
N GLU A 13 5.82 -33.77 2.32
CA GLU A 13 4.95 -32.62 2.05
C GLU A 13 5.70 -31.30 2.22
N SER A 14 6.45 -31.15 3.32
CA SER A 14 7.21 -29.93 3.58
C SER A 14 8.23 -29.63 2.48
N GLU A 15 8.93 -30.64 1.97
CA GLU A 15 9.88 -30.46 0.86
C GLU A 15 9.20 -30.06 -0.45
N TYR A 16 8.00 -30.59 -0.71
CA TYR A 16 7.22 -30.16 -1.86
C TYR A 16 6.76 -28.70 -1.74
N LEU A 17 6.29 -28.30 -0.56
CA LEU A 17 5.84 -26.92 -0.29
C LEU A 17 6.99 -25.91 -0.33
N LYS A 18 8.22 -26.30 0.04
CA LYS A 18 9.43 -25.49 -0.14
C LYS A 18 9.80 -25.26 -1.61
N GLY A 19 9.33 -26.12 -2.50
CA GLY A 19 9.42 -25.92 -3.93
C GLY A 19 10.09 -27.04 -4.72
N THR A 20 10.61 -28.06 -4.04
CA THR A 20 11.36 -29.19 -4.62
C THR A 20 10.50 -29.96 -5.62
N ARG A 21 11.11 -30.42 -6.73
CA ARG A 21 10.38 -31.11 -7.80
C ARG A 21 9.90 -32.50 -7.33
N PRO A 22 8.70 -32.96 -7.71
CA PRO A 22 8.22 -34.29 -7.34
C PRO A 22 9.15 -35.43 -7.77
N SER A 23 9.87 -35.29 -8.90
CA SER A 23 10.87 -36.26 -9.35
C SER A 23 12.07 -36.35 -8.41
N GLU A 24 12.53 -35.21 -7.89
CA GLU A 24 13.64 -35.14 -6.93
C GLU A 24 13.22 -35.67 -5.56
N ILE A 25 12.00 -35.35 -5.12
CA ILE A 25 11.42 -35.89 -3.89
C ILE A 25 11.30 -37.41 -3.98
N ALA A 26 10.81 -37.94 -5.11
CA ALA A 26 10.73 -39.39 -5.33
C ALA A 26 12.13 -40.06 -5.24
N ARG A 27 13.18 -39.40 -5.75
CA ARG A 27 14.56 -39.89 -5.65
C ARG A 27 15.09 -39.82 -4.21
N LEU A 28 14.90 -38.69 -3.52
CA LEU A 28 15.41 -38.43 -2.16
C LEU A 28 14.80 -39.39 -1.14
N PHE A 29 13.49 -39.60 -1.22
CA PHE A 29 12.75 -40.46 -0.29
C PHE A 29 12.58 -41.90 -0.79
N ARG A 30 13.22 -42.25 -1.92
CA ARG A 30 13.11 -43.57 -2.58
C ARG A 30 11.67 -44.04 -2.76
N LEU A 31 10.79 -43.13 -3.17
CA LEU A 31 9.36 -43.38 -3.35
C LEU A 31 9.04 -43.71 -4.80
N ASN A 32 8.04 -44.57 -5.00
CA ASN A 32 7.46 -44.76 -6.33
C ASN A 32 6.75 -43.47 -6.77
N PRO A 33 7.06 -42.90 -7.95
CA PRO A 33 6.44 -41.68 -8.45
C PRO A 33 4.91 -41.73 -8.52
N ARG A 34 4.32 -42.91 -8.79
CA ARG A 34 2.86 -43.08 -8.82
C ARG A 34 2.23 -42.94 -7.44
N THR A 35 2.89 -43.49 -6.42
CA THR A 35 2.45 -43.38 -5.02
C THR A 35 2.56 -41.94 -4.53
N LEU A 36 3.66 -41.26 -4.86
CA LEU A 36 3.84 -39.84 -4.56
C LEU A 36 2.75 -39.00 -5.22
N LYS A 37 2.50 -39.18 -6.52
CA LYS A 37 1.44 -38.44 -7.24
C LYS A 37 0.05 -38.66 -6.61
N THR A 38 -0.29 -39.90 -6.31
CA THR A 38 -1.58 -40.23 -5.67
C THR A 38 -1.71 -39.55 -4.30
N ARG A 39 -0.64 -39.52 -3.51
CA ARG A 39 -0.61 -38.85 -2.21
C ARG A 39 -0.76 -37.33 -2.36
N MET A 40 -0.02 -36.72 -3.28
CA MET A 40 -0.08 -35.29 -3.57
C MET A 40 -1.51 -34.85 -3.96
N THR A 41 -2.19 -35.64 -4.79
CA THR A 41 -3.57 -35.37 -5.21
C THR A 41 -4.53 -35.49 -4.03
N ARG A 42 -4.45 -36.57 -3.23
CA ARG A 42 -5.31 -36.76 -2.06
C ARG A 42 -5.06 -35.73 -0.96
N GLY A 43 -3.82 -35.27 -0.80
CA GLY A 43 -3.42 -34.28 0.18
C GLY A 43 -3.62 -32.83 -0.26
N GLY A 44 -4.04 -32.59 -1.51
CA GLY A 44 -4.24 -31.24 -2.05
C GLY A 44 -2.97 -30.39 -2.07
N TRP A 45 -1.79 -31.00 -2.16
CA TRP A 45 -0.52 -30.29 -1.96
C TRP A 45 -0.27 -29.19 -2.99
N VAL A 46 -0.75 -29.39 -4.23
CA VAL A 46 -0.65 -28.40 -5.30
C VAL A 46 -1.41 -27.11 -4.92
N ALA A 47 -2.64 -27.25 -4.45
CA ALA A 47 -3.46 -26.11 -4.01
C ALA A 47 -2.82 -25.40 -2.81
N LYS A 48 -2.29 -26.16 -1.84
CA LYS A 48 -1.56 -25.58 -0.70
C LYS A 48 -0.33 -24.78 -1.17
N ARG A 49 0.43 -25.31 -2.12
CA ARG A 49 1.61 -24.63 -2.67
C ARG A 49 1.24 -23.34 -3.40
N LEU A 50 0.19 -23.37 -4.22
CA LEU A 50 -0.30 -22.16 -4.90
C LEU A 50 -0.74 -21.09 -3.90
N SER A 51 -1.51 -21.47 -2.88
CA SER A 51 -1.93 -20.54 -1.83
C SER A 51 -0.74 -19.93 -1.07
N LEU A 52 0.33 -20.69 -0.82
CA LEU A 52 1.55 -20.16 -0.21
C LEU A 52 2.26 -19.16 -1.12
N ILE A 53 2.34 -19.43 -2.43
CA ILE A 53 2.93 -18.51 -3.40
C ILE A 53 2.13 -17.19 -3.43
N GLU A 54 0.81 -17.28 -3.57
CA GLU A 54 -0.08 -16.12 -3.56
C GLU A 54 0.04 -15.31 -2.27
N ALA A 55 0.14 -15.98 -1.11
CA ALA A 55 0.31 -15.31 0.17
C ALA A 55 1.66 -14.60 0.30
N VAL A 56 2.73 -15.12 -0.31
CA VAL A 56 4.05 -14.45 -0.34
C VAL A 56 4.00 -13.23 -1.26
N GLU A 57 3.46 -13.38 -2.47
CA GLU A 57 3.29 -12.28 -3.42
C GLU A 57 2.41 -11.15 -2.86
N ALA A 58 1.31 -11.49 -2.18
CA ALA A 58 0.45 -10.52 -1.49
C ALA A 58 1.20 -9.76 -0.37
N LYS A 59 2.10 -10.43 0.36
CA LYS A 59 2.95 -9.77 1.37
C LYS A 59 3.98 -8.85 0.75
N GLU A 60 4.57 -9.22 -0.39
CA GLU A 60 5.54 -8.38 -1.08
C GLU A 60 4.90 -7.13 -1.66
N THR A 61 3.73 -7.26 -2.28
CA THR A 61 2.95 -6.11 -2.78
C THR A 61 2.52 -5.19 -1.65
N ALA A 62 2.04 -5.73 -0.53
CA ALA A 62 1.69 -4.94 0.65
C ALA A 62 2.87 -4.14 1.22
N LYS A 63 4.05 -4.77 1.33
CA LYS A 63 5.29 -4.07 1.75
C LYS A 63 5.66 -2.95 0.79
N SER A 64 5.60 -3.19 -0.52
CA SER A 64 5.87 -2.17 -1.54
C SER A 64 4.94 -0.97 -1.39
N ILE A 65 3.63 -1.21 -1.26
CA ILE A 65 2.63 -0.16 -1.04
C ILE A 65 2.92 0.63 0.24
N GLN A 66 3.26 -0.06 1.33
CA GLN A 66 3.61 0.58 2.60
C GLN A 66 4.85 1.48 2.47
N THR A 67 5.88 1.05 1.73
CA THR A 67 7.07 1.87 1.49
C THR A 67 6.77 3.10 0.63
N LEU A 68 5.90 2.99 -0.38
CA LEU A 68 5.49 4.12 -1.21
C LEU A 68 4.66 5.12 -0.40
N SER A 69 3.72 4.64 0.42
CA SER A 69 2.92 5.48 1.31
C SER A 69 3.80 6.25 2.29
N SER A 70 4.75 5.58 2.94
CA SER A 70 5.70 6.22 3.86
C SER A 70 6.56 7.29 3.16
N ARG A 71 7.03 7.02 1.93
CA ARG A 71 7.78 8.00 1.12
C ARG A 71 6.94 9.20 0.74
N ALA A 72 5.66 9.00 0.39
CA ALA A 72 4.74 10.07 0.04
C ALA A 72 4.47 10.97 1.25
N SER A 73 4.21 10.40 2.43
CA SER A 73 4.03 11.15 3.68
C SER A 73 5.28 11.98 4.02
N GLY A 74 6.48 11.38 3.95
CA GLY A 74 7.73 12.11 4.21
C GLY A 74 8.07 13.17 3.15
N TYR A 75 7.52 13.07 1.93
CA TYR A 75 7.61 14.15 0.93
C TYR A 75 6.67 15.29 1.27
N LEU A 76 5.41 15.01 1.60
CA LEU A 76 4.42 16.02 1.97
C LEU A 76 4.88 16.85 3.17
N GLU A 77 5.40 16.20 4.22
CA GLU A 77 5.96 16.91 5.38
C GLU A 77 7.12 17.85 5.02
N ARG A 78 7.98 17.45 4.07
CA ARG A 78 9.08 18.30 3.60
C ARG A 78 8.55 19.49 2.79
N VAL A 79 7.55 19.26 1.94
CA VAL A 79 6.92 20.33 1.16
C VAL A 79 6.27 21.36 2.08
N VAL A 80 5.52 20.93 3.09
CA VAL A 80 4.91 21.84 4.08
C VAL A 80 5.99 22.67 4.78
N LYS A 81 7.09 22.05 5.24
CA LYS A 81 8.20 22.77 5.87
C LYS A 81 8.87 23.79 4.95
N GLU A 82 9.06 23.46 3.67
CA GLU A 82 9.64 24.41 2.70
C GLU A 82 8.67 25.55 2.36
N VAL A 83 7.37 25.26 2.31
CA VAL A 83 6.32 26.27 2.18
C VAL A 83 6.33 27.23 3.36
N ASP A 84 6.37 26.71 4.59
CA ASP A 84 6.39 27.53 5.81
C ASP A 84 7.61 28.46 5.83
N LYS A 85 8.79 27.95 5.46
CA LYS A 85 10.01 28.78 5.33
C LYS A 85 9.86 29.86 4.26
N GLY A 86 9.29 29.51 3.10
CA GLY A 86 9.05 30.48 2.02
C GLY A 86 8.08 31.58 2.45
N LEU A 87 7.04 31.21 3.19
CA LEU A 87 6.07 32.13 3.76
C LEU A 87 6.70 33.06 4.80
N ASP A 88 7.56 32.53 5.68
CA ASP A 88 8.26 33.29 6.72
C ASP A 88 9.17 34.37 6.11
N VAL A 89 9.96 33.99 5.10
CA VAL A 89 10.82 34.93 4.35
C VAL A 89 9.98 36.02 3.68
N LEU A 90 8.89 35.64 3.00
CA LEU A 90 8.00 36.60 2.35
C LEU A 90 7.30 37.52 3.35
N SER A 91 6.92 37.02 4.53
CA SER A 91 6.29 37.83 5.57
C SER A 91 7.24 38.87 6.16
N THR A 92 8.54 38.59 6.16
CA THR A 92 9.59 39.47 6.69
C THR A 92 10.08 40.48 5.64
N SER A 93 10.07 40.10 4.36
CA SER A 93 10.48 40.99 3.27
C SER A 93 9.32 41.91 2.85
N MET A 94 9.28 43.15 3.36
CA MET A 94 8.39 44.18 2.82
C MET A 94 8.90 44.68 1.47
N PRO A 95 8.13 44.52 0.37
CA PRO A 95 8.51 45.07 -0.93
C PRO A 95 8.45 46.61 -0.91
N GLY A 96 9.48 47.25 -1.44
CA GLY A 96 9.61 48.71 -1.48
C GLY A 96 9.11 49.33 -2.78
N THR A 97 8.97 48.52 -3.84
CA THR A 97 8.54 48.98 -5.17
C THR A 97 7.32 48.21 -5.69
N PRO A 98 6.50 48.80 -6.57
CA PRO A 98 5.35 48.11 -7.17
C PRO A 98 5.72 46.82 -7.92
N LYS A 99 6.90 46.78 -8.54
CA LYS A 99 7.40 45.59 -9.23
C LYS A 99 7.77 44.45 -8.27
N GLU A 100 8.30 44.79 -7.10
CA GLU A 100 8.57 43.82 -6.04
C GLU A 100 7.27 43.31 -5.40
N VAL A 101 6.24 44.16 -5.31
CA VAL A 101 4.89 43.76 -4.86
C VAL A 101 4.31 42.69 -5.78
N ASP A 102 4.36 42.89 -7.10
CA ASP A 102 3.87 41.90 -8.08
C ASP A 102 4.62 40.57 -7.98
N GLN A 103 5.95 40.62 -7.83
CA GLN A 103 6.78 39.41 -7.63
C GLN A 103 6.45 38.69 -6.32
N HIS A 104 6.12 39.45 -5.27
CA HIS A 104 5.73 38.92 -3.96
C HIS A 104 4.39 38.18 -4.04
N PHE A 105 3.39 38.76 -4.71
CA PHE A 105 2.11 38.10 -4.96
C PHE A 105 2.23 36.86 -5.88
N GLU A 106 3.08 36.91 -6.90
CA GLU A 106 3.35 35.75 -7.76
C GLU A 106 4.01 34.61 -6.96
N ALA A 107 4.95 34.93 -6.07
CA ALA A 107 5.59 33.95 -5.19
C ALA A 107 4.58 33.33 -4.22
N LEU A 108 3.73 34.13 -3.59
CA LEU A 108 2.65 33.64 -2.72
C LEU A 108 1.67 32.72 -3.47
N GLY A 109 1.29 33.07 -4.70
CA GLY A 109 0.41 32.24 -5.53
C GLY A 109 1.04 30.88 -5.90
N LYS A 110 2.36 30.84 -6.16
CA LYS A 110 3.09 29.59 -6.39
C LYS A 110 3.16 28.73 -5.14
N ILE A 111 3.40 29.36 -3.99
CA ILE A 111 3.41 28.68 -2.69
C ILE A 111 2.04 28.07 -2.39
N ASP A 112 0.96 28.84 -2.53
CA ASP A 112 -0.42 28.38 -2.30
C ASP A 112 -0.80 27.20 -3.21
N LYS A 113 -0.42 27.24 -4.50
CA LYS A 113 -0.66 26.15 -5.45
C LYS A 113 0.03 24.83 -5.05
N ILE A 114 1.18 24.91 -4.38
CA ILE A 114 1.94 23.75 -3.89
C ILE A 114 1.43 23.31 -2.51
N ALA A 115 1.05 24.27 -1.66
CA ALA A 115 0.61 24.06 -0.30
C ALA A 115 -0.78 23.40 -0.23
N ARG A 116 -1.75 23.83 -1.05
CA ARG A 116 -3.12 23.28 -1.01
C ARG A 116 -3.16 21.77 -1.24
N PRO A 117 -2.53 21.19 -2.28
CA PRO A 117 -2.46 19.74 -2.42
C PRO A 117 -1.69 19.09 -1.27
N ALA A 118 -0.63 19.73 -0.78
CA ALA A 118 0.22 19.17 0.28
C ALA A 118 -0.50 19.09 1.66
N LEU A 119 -1.40 20.04 1.92
CA LEU A 119 -2.23 20.11 3.12
C LEU A 119 -3.59 19.38 2.97
N GLY A 120 -3.82 18.72 1.83
CA GLY A 120 -5.10 18.04 1.55
C GLY A 120 -6.27 19.00 1.29
N LEU A 121 -5.99 20.27 1.00
CA LEU A 121 -6.95 21.34 0.74
C LEU A 121 -7.25 21.54 -0.76
N SER A 122 -6.92 20.56 -1.62
CA SER A 122 -7.14 20.69 -3.07
C SER A 122 -8.59 21.05 -3.39
N ASP A 123 -8.77 22.08 -4.22
CA ASP A 123 -10.07 22.61 -4.66
C ASP A 123 -10.96 21.51 -5.25
N ASN A 124 -11.83 20.92 -4.42
CA ASN A 124 -13.03 20.21 -4.86
C ASN A 124 -14.12 21.19 -5.37
N ALA A 125 -13.78 22.46 -5.55
CA ALA A 125 -14.68 23.53 -5.94
C ALA A 125 -14.20 24.21 -7.24
N ASN A 126 -14.00 23.43 -8.31
CA ASN A 126 -14.49 23.76 -9.66
C ASN A 126 -13.86 22.87 -10.74
N GLY A 127 -14.73 22.07 -11.38
CA GLY A 127 -14.55 21.73 -12.79
C GLY A 127 -13.90 20.38 -13.11
N THR A 128 -14.75 19.47 -13.61
CA THR A 128 -14.47 18.42 -14.60
C THR A 128 -13.77 17.13 -14.14
N LYS A 129 -14.62 16.10 -13.98
CA LYS A 129 -14.43 14.66 -14.32
C LYS A 129 -12.97 14.16 -14.31
N GLY A 130 -12.58 13.48 -13.24
CA GLY A 130 -11.42 12.57 -13.29
C GLY A 130 -10.52 12.51 -12.06
N GLY A 131 -10.87 13.16 -10.96
CA GLY A 131 -10.15 12.99 -9.70
C GLY A 131 -10.36 11.57 -9.18
N ILE A 132 -9.39 10.68 -9.43
CA ILE A 132 -9.35 9.34 -8.83
C ILE A 132 -9.10 9.55 -7.33
N VAL A 133 -10.18 9.55 -6.55
CA VAL A 133 -10.11 9.53 -5.09
C VAL A 133 -9.70 8.13 -4.67
N ASN A 134 -8.58 8.02 -3.98
CA ASN A 134 -8.14 6.75 -3.41
C ASN A 134 -9.03 6.44 -2.19
N ILE A 135 -10.00 5.55 -2.36
CA ILE A 135 -11.06 5.21 -1.37
C ILE A 135 -10.50 4.71 -0.02
N ALA A 136 -9.23 4.29 0.02
CA ALA A 136 -8.57 3.84 1.26
C ALA A 136 -8.42 4.93 2.33
N VAL A 137 -8.44 6.22 1.96
CA VAL A 137 -8.24 7.33 2.92
C VAL A 137 -9.55 7.74 3.60
N LEU A 138 -10.70 7.60 2.94
CA LEU A 138 -12.00 8.03 3.49
C LEU A 138 -12.58 7.06 4.53
N GLN A 139 -12.11 5.81 4.58
CA GLN A 139 -12.58 4.85 5.59
C GLN A 139 -11.96 5.06 6.97
N GLN A 140 -10.94 5.90 7.10
CA GLN A 140 -10.25 6.15 8.38
C GLN A 140 -10.78 7.39 9.14
N VAL A 141 -11.70 8.15 8.53
CA VAL A 141 -12.32 9.33 9.17
C VAL A 141 -13.84 9.16 9.17
N ALA A 142 -14.32 8.17 9.92
CA ALA A 142 -15.72 8.08 10.30
C ALA A 142 -15.82 8.25 11.81
N GLU A 143 -15.87 9.50 12.28
CA GLU A 143 -16.46 9.82 13.58
C GLU A 143 -17.92 10.27 13.40
N PRO A 144 -18.83 9.87 14.30
CA PRO A 144 -20.27 10.01 14.08
C PRO A 144 -20.76 11.42 14.41
N VAL A 145 -21.34 12.11 13.43
CA VAL A 145 -22.01 13.39 13.67
C VAL A 145 -23.37 13.12 14.34
N VAL A 146 -23.44 13.39 15.64
CA VAL A 146 -24.70 13.49 16.39
C VAL A 146 -25.44 14.74 15.91
N VAL A 147 -26.52 14.53 15.16
CA VAL A 147 -27.38 15.64 14.69
C VAL A 147 -28.30 16.06 15.84
N LYS A 148 -28.00 17.18 16.50
CA LYS A 148 -28.97 17.89 17.35
C LYS A 148 -29.94 18.64 16.44
N ASN A 149 -31.17 18.14 16.33
CA ASN A 149 -32.27 18.89 15.72
C ASN A 149 -32.64 20.06 16.64
N CYS A 150 -32.32 21.28 16.22
CA CYS A 150 -32.91 22.49 16.79
C CYS A 150 -33.90 23.07 15.78
N GLN A 151 -35.17 22.71 15.92
CA GLN A 151 -36.29 23.51 15.41
C GLN A 151 -37.36 23.53 16.52
N ASP A 152 -37.28 24.55 17.37
CA ASP A 152 -38.44 25.06 18.10
C ASP A 152 -39.06 26.16 17.23
N SER A 153 -40.39 26.14 17.10
CA SER A 153 -41.24 27.25 16.68
C SER A 153 -42.12 27.66 17.84
#